data_AF-A0A329RJW3-F1
#
_entry.id   AF-A0A329RJW3-F1
#
_cell.length_a   1.000
_cell.length_b   1.000
_cell.length_c   1.000
_cell.angle_alpha   90.00
_cell.angle_beta   90.00
_cell.angle_gamma   90.00
#
_symmetry.space_group_name_H-M   'P 1'
#
loop_
_entity.id
_entity.type
_entity.pdbx_description
1 polymer ?
#
loop_
_entity_poly.entity_id
_entity_poly.type
_entity_poly.pdbx_seq_one_letter_code
_entity_poly.pdbx_strand_id
1 'polypeptide(L)'
;MCQYILLSPRRCSSGTWTSSSTRSPSEAHHAHLQGKFGGLLCELRVLRHETVAGCAPWLELSLDCEKARLPPLIQVDAFSGEPFQGNPAAVVLLSPAAYHKDGASEWMQRVAIENNLSETAYVALRERTAQTPNDVVEYDLRWFTPGMEVKLCGHATLSTAFALYDTGRVTTSQTLHFYTLSGQFSTRYFY
;
A
#
# COMPACT_ATOMS: atom_id res chain seq x y z
N MET A 1 -19.46 8.76 33.50
CA MET A 1 -18.38 9.64 33.01
C MET A 1 -17.97 9.10 31.65
N CYS A 2 -18.67 9.51 30.58
CA CYS A 2 -18.31 9.10 29.22
C CYS A 2 -17.01 9.81 28.84
N GLN A 3 -15.97 9.03 28.55
CA GLN A 3 -14.78 9.55 27.87
C GLN A 3 -15.23 10.04 26.50
N TYR A 4 -15.43 11.35 26.37
CA TYR A 4 -15.34 11.99 25.08
C TYR A 4 -13.98 11.62 24.51
N ILE A 5 -13.94 11.15 23.26
CA ILE A 5 -12.72 11.22 22.45
C ILE A 5 -12.48 12.71 22.21
N LEU A 6 -12.02 13.41 23.25
CA LEU A 6 -11.18 14.56 23.08
C LEU A 6 -9.90 13.98 22.50
N LEU A 7 -9.68 14.22 21.20
CA LEU A 7 -8.34 14.24 20.64
C LEU A 7 -7.57 15.39 21.33
N SER A 8 -7.32 15.25 22.64
CA SER A 8 -6.37 16.07 23.37
C SER A 8 -4.98 15.62 22.93
N PRO A 9 -4.16 16.50 22.36
CA PRO A 9 -2.83 16.14 21.91
C PRO A 9 -1.96 15.84 23.12
N ARG A 10 -1.70 14.54 23.39
CA ARG A 10 -0.52 14.17 24.16
C ARG A 10 0.70 14.49 23.30
N ARG A 11 1.62 15.29 23.85
CA ARG A 11 2.94 15.54 23.27
C ARG A 11 3.63 14.21 22.95
N CYS A 12 3.78 13.90 21.68
CA CYS A 12 4.96 13.22 21.18
C CYS A 12 5.85 14.28 20.51
N SER A 13 7.15 14.16 20.76
CA SER A 13 8.21 15.11 20.45
C SER A 13 8.21 15.65 19.01
N SER A 14 8.53 16.95 18.93
CA SER A 14 9.09 17.74 17.80
C SER A 14 8.23 18.18 16.59
N GLY A 15 6.90 18.11 16.62
CA GLY A 15 6.05 18.77 15.59
C GLY A 15 5.30 20.00 16.12
N THR A 16 5.47 21.18 15.51
CA THR A 16 4.68 22.39 15.79
C THR A 16 3.37 22.41 14.98
N TRP A 17 2.23 22.51 15.66
CA TRP A 17 0.92 22.74 15.05
C TRP A 17 0.54 24.22 15.16
N THR A 18 0.04 24.84 14.09
CA THR A 18 -0.51 26.19 14.12
C THR A 18 -2.01 26.14 13.86
N SER A 19 -2.83 26.50 14.85
CA SER A 19 -4.26 26.76 14.69
C SER A 19 -4.49 28.25 14.42
N SER A 20 -5.14 28.60 13.32
CA SER A 20 -5.64 29.96 13.10
C SER A 20 -7.16 29.96 13.22
N SER A 21 -7.69 30.48 14.33
CA SER A 21 -9.12 30.79 14.45
C SER A 21 -9.32 32.21 14.97
N THR A 22 -9.87 33.09 14.16
CA THR A 22 -10.37 34.41 14.57
C THR A 22 -11.81 34.58 14.09
N ARG A 23 -12.81 34.17 14.88
CA ARG A 23 -14.18 34.76 14.92
C ARG A 23 -15.14 34.06 15.91
N SER A 24 -16.20 34.81 16.24
CA SER A 24 -17.22 34.68 17.29
C SER A 24 -18.27 33.55 17.10
N PRO A 25 -19.03 33.16 18.15
CA PRO A 25 -19.62 31.83 18.31
C PRO A 25 -21.04 31.63 17.72
N SER A 26 -21.30 32.04 16.48
CA SER A 26 -22.59 31.77 15.81
C SER A 26 -22.48 31.13 14.42
N GLU A 27 -21.31 30.66 14.02
CA GLU A 27 -21.10 29.97 12.75
C GLU A 27 -20.70 28.52 13.03
N ALA A 28 -21.39 27.58 12.38
CA ALA A 28 -21.17 26.14 12.53
C ALA A 28 -19.67 25.80 12.50
N HIS A 29 -19.22 25.14 13.57
CA HIS A 29 -17.83 24.83 13.85
C HIS A 29 -17.23 23.90 12.79
N HIS A 30 -16.65 24.48 11.73
CA HIS A 30 -15.76 23.78 10.82
C HIS A 30 -14.37 23.72 11.46
N ALA A 31 -14.03 22.62 12.13
CA ALA A 31 -12.68 22.39 12.61
C ALA A 31 -11.87 21.64 11.53
N HIS A 32 -10.87 22.30 10.96
CA HIS A 32 -9.96 21.70 9.99
C HIS A 32 -8.71 21.16 10.72
N LEU A 33 -8.62 19.84 10.86
CA LEU A 33 -7.43 19.18 11.42
C LEU A 33 -6.56 18.70 10.26
N GLN A 34 -5.57 19.51 9.87
CA GLN A 34 -4.56 19.08 8.92
C GLN A 34 -3.48 18.31 9.67
N GLY A 35 -3.14 17.09 9.22
CA GLY A 35 -1.98 16.35 9.67
C GLY A 35 -0.84 16.44 8.65
N LYS A 36 0.30 17.04 9.00
CA LYS A 36 1.50 17.06 8.14
C LYS A 36 2.53 16.06 8.64
N PHE A 37 2.68 14.94 7.94
CA PHE A 37 3.86 14.07 8.02
C PHE A 37 4.46 13.94 6.62
N GLY A 38 5.71 14.40 6.43
CA GLY A 38 6.52 14.05 5.26
C GLY A 38 5.99 14.45 3.86
N GLY A 39 5.23 15.55 3.72
CA GLY A 39 4.84 16.09 2.41
C GLY A 39 3.65 15.39 1.72
N LEU A 40 3.06 14.37 2.35
CA LEU A 40 1.81 13.74 1.93
C LEU A 40 0.68 14.25 2.83
N LEU A 41 -0.18 15.11 2.30
CA LEU A 41 -1.37 15.59 3.01
C LEU A 41 -2.49 14.55 2.83
N CYS A 42 -2.87 13.88 3.90
CA CYS A 42 -4.19 13.25 4.04
C CYS A 42 -5.03 14.24 4.84
N GLU A 43 -6.09 14.78 4.23
CA GLU A 43 -6.95 15.76 4.88
C GLU A 43 -8.14 15.06 5.53
N LEU A 44 -8.25 15.18 6.85
CA LEU A 44 -9.45 14.82 7.61
C LEU A 44 -10.21 16.11 7.95
N ARG A 45 -11.47 16.20 7.53
CA ARG A 45 -12.35 17.32 7.86
C ARG A 45 -13.57 16.81 8.62
N VAL A 46 -13.88 17.44 9.76
CA VAL A 46 -15.17 17.26 10.43
C VAL A 46 -16.17 18.20 9.76
N LEU A 47 -17.18 17.64 9.10
CA LEU A 47 -18.21 18.41 8.39
C LEU A 47 -19.33 18.86 9.33
N ARG A 48 -19.76 17.99 10.26
CA ARG A 48 -20.79 18.28 11.26
C ARG A 48 -20.53 17.50 12.56
N HIS A 49 -20.86 18.13 13.67
CA HIS A 49 -20.83 17.54 15.01
C HIS A 49 -22.02 18.08 15.82
N GLU A 50 -22.95 17.21 16.19
CA GLU A 50 -24.10 17.56 17.03
C GLU A 50 -24.08 16.77 18.33
N THR A 51 -24.25 17.49 19.44
CA THR A 51 -24.44 16.92 20.78
C THR A 51 -25.79 17.39 21.28
N VAL A 52 -26.86 16.72 20.85
CA VAL A 52 -28.22 17.00 21.33
C VAL A 52 -28.46 16.19 22.61
N ALA A 53 -28.88 16.85 23.69
CA ALA A 53 -29.19 16.19 24.95
C ALA A 53 -30.29 15.14 24.75
N GLY A 54 -29.97 13.87 25.04
CA GLY A 54 -30.87 12.72 24.84
C GLY A 54 -30.68 11.97 23.52
N CYS A 55 -29.85 12.46 22.59
CA CYS A 55 -29.45 11.73 21.38
C CYS A 55 -28.00 11.27 21.47
N ALA A 56 -27.69 10.14 20.81
CA ALA A 56 -26.30 9.72 20.63
C ALA A 56 -25.56 10.76 19.76
N PRO A 57 -24.34 11.16 20.15
CA PRO A 57 -23.56 12.08 19.33
C PRO A 57 -23.23 11.41 18.00
N TRP A 58 -23.24 12.20 16.92
CA TRP A 58 -22.84 11.73 15.59
C TRP A 58 -21.90 12.74 14.93
N LEU A 59 -21.01 12.22 14.10
CA LEU A 59 -19.92 12.95 13.45
C LEU A 59 -19.97 12.67 11.95
N GLU A 60 -19.90 13.72 11.14
CA GLU A 60 -19.70 13.59 9.70
C GLU A 60 -18.24 13.91 9.36
N LEU A 61 -17.57 12.99 8.67
CA LEU A 61 -16.16 13.10 8.31
C LEU A 61 -16.00 13.11 6.78
N SER A 62 -15.10 13.97 6.29
CA SER A 62 -14.57 13.93 4.93
C SER A 62 -13.08 13.56 4.98
N LEU A 63 -12.68 12.63 4.12
CA LEU A 63 -11.32 12.11 4.00
C LEU A 63 -10.84 12.31 2.57
N ASP A 64 -9.78 13.09 2.38
CA ASP A 64 -9.02 13.13 1.13
C ASP A 64 -7.62 12.57 1.40
N CYS A 65 -7.45 11.28 1.10
CA CYS A 65 -6.21 10.54 1.34
C CYS A 65 -5.74 9.82 0.08
N GLU A 66 -6.17 10.28 -1.09
CA GLU A 66 -5.81 9.68 -2.38
C GLU A 66 -4.28 9.65 -2.56
N LYS A 67 -3.61 10.76 -2.20
CA LYS A 67 -2.15 10.86 -2.27
C LYS A 67 -1.44 9.93 -1.28
N ALA A 68 -2.04 9.67 -0.12
CA ALA A 68 -1.47 8.83 0.93
C ALA A 68 -1.78 7.33 0.72
N ARG A 69 -2.63 6.98 -0.23
CA ARG A 69 -3.02 5.61 -0.49
C ARG A 69 -1.85 4.82 -1.10
N LEU A 70 -1.43 3.77 -0.41
CA LEU A 70 -0.51 2.79 -0.99
C LEU A 70 -1.20 2.01 -2.12
N PRO A 71 -0.45 1.60 -3.16
CA PRO A 71 -0.92 0.61 -4.13
C PRO A 71 -1.36 -0.69 -3.44
N PRO A 72 -2.16 -1.54 -4.11
CA PRO A 72 -2.57 -2.81 -3.54
C PRO A 72 -1.37 -3.64 -3.06
N LEU A 73 -1.39 -4.01 -1.79
CA LEU A 73 -0.42 -4.87 -1.14
C LEU A 73 -1.12 -6.15 -0.70
N ILE A 74 -0.57 -7.28 -1.08
CA ILE A 74 -1.07 -8.61 -0.76
C ILE A 74 0.03 -9.34 -0.01
N GLN A 75 -0.25 -9.80 1.21
CA GLN A 75 0.68 -10.65 1.95
C GLN A 75 0.35 -12.11 1.67
N VAL A 76 1.37 -12.89 1.32
CA VAL A 76 1.25 -14.33 1.06
C VAL A 76 2.33 -15.06 1.85
N ASP A 77 1.91 -16.06 2.61
CA ASP A 77 2.82 -16.95 3.32
C ASP A 77 3.25 -18.10 2.40
N ALA A 78 4.45 -18.01 1.85
CA ALA A 78 4.99 -19.01 0.94
C ALA A 78 5.28 -20.34 1.66
N PHE A 79 5.16 -21.45 0.91
CA PHE A 79 5.40 -22.82 1.38
C PHE A 79 4.43 -23.31 2.46
N SER A 80 3.26 -22.69 2.58
CA SER A 80 2.20 -23.12 3.48
C SER A 80 0.84 -23.14 2.80
N GLY A 81 -0.03 -24.05 3.25
CA GLY A 81 -1.47 -24.03 2.96
C GLY A 81 -2.32 -23.40 4.07
N GLU A 82 -1.69 -23.05 5.20
CA GLU A 82 -2.33 -22.47 6.38
C GLU A 82 -1.78 -21.06 6.65
N PRO A 83 -2.62 -20.10 7.10
CA PRO A 83 -2.17 -18.77 7.49
C PRO A 83 -1.15 -18.80 8.63
N PHE A 84 -0.23 -17.83 8.66
CA PHE A 84 0.78 -17.62 9.71
C PHE A 84 1.82 -18.75 9.83
N GLN A 85 1.98 -19.53 8.77
CA GLN A 85 2.96 -20.61 8.66
C GLN A 85 3.75 -20.43 7.37
N GLY A 86 5.03 -20.83 7.34
CA GLY A 86 5.88 -20.62 6.17
C GLY A 86 6.57 -19.26 6.17
N ASN A 87 6.85 -18.73 4.97
CA ASN A 87 7.65 -17.51 4.79
C ASN A 87 6.80 -16.36 4.24
N PRO A 88 6.47 -15.34 5.06
CA PRO A 88 5.66 -14.21 4.62
C PRO A 88 6.41 -13.34 3.63
N ALA A 89 5.76 -12.99 2.53
CA ALA A 89 6.21 -11.93 1.62
C ALA A 89 5.06 -10.99 1.29
N ALA A 90 5.36 -9.69 1.26
CA ALA A 90 4.44 -8.68 0.74
C ALA A 90 4.61 -8.55 -0.78
N VAL A 91 3.51 -8.51 -1.52
CA VAL A 91 3.46 -8.31 -2.97
C VAL A 91 2.73 -7.02 -3.25
N VAL A 92 3.43 -6.04 -3.82
CA VAL A 92 2.89 -4.73 -4.17
C VAL A 92 2.64 -4.68 -5.68
N LEU A 93 1.38 -4.48 -6.04
CA LEU A 93 0.91 -4.42 -7.42
C LEU A 93 1.00 -2.98 -7.93
N LEU A 94 1.96 -2.72 -8.81
CA LEU A 94 2.20 -1.40 -9.38
C LEU A 94 1.64 -1.28 -10.79
N SER A 95 1.26 -0.06 -11.17
CA SER A 95 1.06 0.26 -12.59
C SER A 95 2.42 0.31 -13.30
N PRO A 96 2.48 0.05 -14.62
CA PRO A 96 3.74 0.14 -15.37
C PRO A 96 4.39 1.53 -15.22
N ALA A 97 3.58 2.59 -15.26
CA ALA A 97 4.06 3.95 -15.07
C ALA A 97 4.67 4.19 -13.68
N ALA A 98 4.08 3.65 -12.60
CA ALA A 98 4.62 3.80 -11.26
C ALA A 98 5.92 2.99 -11.06
N TYR A 99 6.00 1.82 -11.67
CA TYR A 99 7.16 0.94 -11.57
C TYR A 99 8.41 1.52 -12.25
N HIS A 100 8.24 2.17 -13.40
CA HIS A 100 9.34 2.75 -14.19
C HIS A 100 9.60 4.24 -13.94
N LYS A 101 8.90 4.87 -12.97
CA LYS A 101 9.07 6.28 -12.65
C LYS A 101 10.44 6.55 -12.00
N ASP A 102 11.00 7.74 -12.25
CA ASP A 102 12.11 8.26 -11.46
C ASP A 102 11.78 8.28 -9.96
N GLY A 103 12.71 7.80 -9.14
CA GLY A 103 12.52 7.67 -7.70
C GLY A 103 11.74 6.42 -7.26
N ALA A 104 11.38 5.52 -8.19
CA ALA A 104 10.64 4.31 -7.85
C ALA A 104 11.42 3.39 -6.90
N SER A 105 12.73 3.24 -7.09
CA SER A 105 13.59 2.41 -6.23
C SER A 105 13.58 2.88 -4.77
N GLU A 106 13.70 4.19 -4.55
CA GLU A 106 13.67 4.82 -3.24
C GLU A 106 12.29 4.70 -2.59
N TRP A 107 11.23 4.79 -3.40
CA TRP A 107 9.88 4.54 -2.92
C TRP A 107 9.68 3.07 -2.52
N MET A 108 10.10 2.12 -3.35
CA MET A 108 10.05 0.68 -3.06
C MET A 108 10.86 0.35 -1.81
N GLN A 109 12.04 0.95 -1.63
CA GLN A 109 12.84 0.74 -0.43
C GLN A 109 12.12 1.24 0.83
N ARG A 110 11.46 2.41 0.79
CA ARG A 110 10.68 2.92 1.93
C ARG A 110 9.50 2.03 2.28
N VAL A 111 8.80 1.50 1.29
CA VAL A 111 7.69 0.56 1.53
C VAL A 111 8.23 -0.76 2.11
N ALA A 112 9.38 -1.25 1.65
CA ALA A 112 9.99 -2.46 2.23
C ALA A 112 10.44 -2.25 3.68
N ILE A 113 10.94 -1.05 4.02
CA ILE A 113 11.26 -0.66 5.40
C ILE A 113 9.99 -0.66 6.27
N GLU A 114 8.91 -0.04 5.80
CA GLU A 114 7.63 0.03 6.53
C GLU A 114 7.01 -1.37 6.74
N ASN A 115 7.07 -2.24 5.72
CA ASN A 115 6.53 -3.60 5.80
C ASN A 115 7.32 -4.49 6.77
N ASN A 116 8.64 -4.29 6.87
CA ASN A 116 9.54 -5.02 7.77
C ASN A 116 9.41 -6.56 7.70
N LEU A 117 9.14 -7.10 6.51
CA LEU A 117 9.24 -8.53 6.20
C LEU A 117 10.62 -8.85 5.63
N SER A 118 10.96 -10.14 5.51
CA SER A 118 12.20 -10.57 4.86
C SER A 118 12.31 -9.97 3.45
N GLU A 119 11.22 -10.01 2.67
CA GLU A 119 11.15 -9.42 1.35
C GLU A 119 9.78 -8.80 1.05
N THR A 120 9.81 -7.66 0.37
CA THR A 120 8.68 -7.10 -0.37
C THR A 120 8.96 -7.23 -1.86
N ALA A 121 8.08 -7.90 -2.59
CA ALA A 121 8.07 -7.99 -4.04
C ALA A 121 7.26 -6.85 -4.66
N TYR A 122 7.77 -6.27 -5.74
CA TYR A 122 7.09 -5.25 -6.54
C TYR A 122 6.91 -5.77 -7.94
N VAL A 123 5.68 -5.77 -8.43
CA VAL A 123 5.35 -6.36 -9.73
C VAL A 123 4.49 -5.43 -10.57
N ALA A 124 4.81 -5.33 -11.86
CA ALA A 124 4.08 -4.52 -12.82
C ALA A 124 3.95 -5.25 -14.17
N LEU A 125 2.78 -5.10 -14.80
CA LEU A 125 2.53 -5.73 -16.10
C LEU A 125 3.47 -5.14 -17.15
N ARG A 126 4.15 -6.02 -17.90
CA ARG A 126 5.01 -5.61 -19.00
C ARG A 126 4.18 -5.51 -20.28
N GLU A 127 4.52 -4.55 -21.14
CA GLU A 127 3.87 -4.43 -22.44
C GLU A 127 4.14 -5.66 -23.31
N ARG A 128 3.08 -6.20 -23.91
CA ARG A 128 3.16 -7.35 -24.79
C ARG A 128 3.87 -6.97 -26.08
N THR A 129 4.82 -7.79 -26.50
CA THR A 129 5.53 -7.62 -27.77
C THR A 129 5.02 -8.61 -28.83
N ALA A 130 5.39 -8.41 -30.09
CA ALA A 130 5.10 -9.35 -31.17
C ALA A 130 5.75 -10.73 -30.94
N GLN A 131 6.74 -10.81 -30.06
CA GLN A 131 7.47 -12.03 -29.71
C GLN A 131 6.84 -12.75 -28.51
N THR A 132 5.92 -12.12 -27.77
CA THR A 132 5.29 -12.71 -26.58
C THR A 132 4.23 -13.76 -27.00
N PRO A 133 4.39 -15.05 -26.66
CA PRO A 133 3.43 -16.10 -27.01
C PRO A 133 2.02 -15.87 -26.44
N ASN A 134 0.97 -16.27 -27.16
CA ASN A 134 -0.44 -16.00 -26.80
C ASN A 134 -0.83 -16.44 -25.38
N ASP A 135 -0.24 -17.55 -24.93
CA ASP A 135 -0.45 -18.15 -23.61
C ASP A 135 0.49 -17.62 -22.52
N VAL A 136 1.28 -16.58 -22.82
CA VAL A 136 2.23 -15.96 -21.89
C VAL A 136 1.78 -14.56 -21.50
N VAL A 137 1.93 -14.25 -20.21
CA VAL A 137 1.81 -12.89 -19.66
C VAL A 137 3.13 -12.51 -19.00
N GLU A 138 3.63 -11.32 -19.33
CA GLU A 138 4.95 -10.84 -18.92
C GLU A 138 4.81 -9.77 -17.83
N TYR A 139 5.66 -9.86 -16.81
CA TYR A 139 5.70 -8.92 -15.69
C TYR A 139 7.15 -8.53 -15.39
N ASP A 140 7.36 -7.27 -15.03
CA ASP A 140 8.58 -6.84 -14.37
C ASP A 140 8.47 -7.12 -12.87
N LEU A 141 9.54 -7.67 -12.28
CA LEU A 141 9.58 -8.08 -10.88
C LEU A 141 10.89 -7.69 -10.20
N ARG A 142 10.77 -7.05 -9.03
CA ARG A 142 11.88 -6.68 -8.13
C ARG A 142 11.59 -7.10 -6.70
N TRP A 143 12.64 -7.30 -5.91
CA TRP A 143 12.53 -7.67 -4.51
C TRP A 143 13.40 -6.77 -3.65
N PHE A 144 12.85 -6.34 -2.53
CA PHE A 144 13.56 -5.52 -1.58
C PHE A 144 13.44 -6.15 -0.20
N THR A 145 14.59 -6.28 0.45
CA THR A 145 14.65 -6.38 1.92
C THR A 145 14.47 -4.98 2.50
N PRO A 146 14.29 -4.82 3.82
CA PRO A 146 14.33 -3.51 4.46
C PRO A 146 15.65 -2.75 4.27
N GLY A 147 16.75 -3.44 3.92
CA GLY A 147 18.05 -2.82 3.73
C GLY A 147 18.40 -2.48 2.28
N MET A 148 18.00 -3.32 1.32
CA MET A 148 18.38 -3.18 -0.09
C MET A 148 17.53 -4.01 -1.05
N GLU A 149 17.63 -3.66 -2.33
CA GLU A 149 17.19 -4.52 -3.45
C GLU A 149 18.06 -5.78 -3.55
N VAL A 150 17.42 -6.92 -3.78
CA VAL A 150 18.10 -8.22 -4.01
C VAL A 150 17.84 -8.72 -5.42
N LYS A 151 18.82 -9.44 -5.99
CA LYS A 151 18.74 -9.89 -7.39
C LYS A 151 17.80 -11.08 -7.59
N LEU A 152 17.55 -11.87 -6.55
CA LEU A 152 16.73 -13.09 -6.62
C LEU A 152 16.16 -13.42 -5.24
N CYS A 153 14.87 -13.75 -5.18
CA CYS A 153 14.25 -14.31 -3.98
C CYS A 153 13.19 -15.35 -4.37
N GLY A 154 13.38 -16.61 -3.96
CA GLY A 154 12.51 -17.72 -4.36
C GLY A 154 11.09 -17.63 -3.78
N HIS A 155 10.97 -17.43 -2.47
CA HIS A 155 9.67 -17.44 -1.80
C HIS A 155 8.81 -16.23 -2.19
N ALA A 156 9.41 -15.04 -2.32
CA ALA A 156 8.70 -13.86 -2.79
C ALA A 156 8.31 -13.95 -4.27
N THR A 157 9.05 -14.69 -5.10
CA THR A 157 8.63 -15.03 -6.47
C THR A 157 7.38 -15.92 -6.46
N LEU A 158 7.37 -16.95 -5.61
CA LEU A 158 6.22 -17.84 -5.45
C LEU A 158 4.98 -17.06 -4.95
N SER A 159 5.16 -16.22 -3.91
CA SER A 159 4.11 -15.34 -3.40
C SER A 159 3.56 -14.40 -4.48
N THR A 160 4.43 -13.86 -5.33
CA THR A 160 4.02 -12.98 -6.44
C THR A 160 3.20 -13.75 -7.48
N ALA A 161 3.66 -14.94 -7.89
CA ALA A 161 2.91 -15.76 -8.84
C ALA A 161 1.53 -16.13 -8.28
N PHE A 162 1.48 -16.60 -7.02
CA PHE A 162 0.22 -16.90 -6.33
C PHE A 162 -0.73 -15.69 -6.33
N ALA A 163 -0.25 -14.51 -5.92
CA ALA A 163 -1.07 -13.30 -5.89
C ALA A 163 -1.62 -12.90 -7.27
N LEU A 164 -0.84 -13.11 -8.35
CA LEU A 164 -1.30 -12.81 -9.71
C LEU A 164 -2.40 -13.77 -10.19
N TYR A 165 -2.28 -15.06 -9.86
CA TYR A 165 -3.33 -16.05 -10.16
C TYR A 165 -4.59 -15.84 -9.30
N ASP A 166 -4.42 -15.68 -7.98
CA ASP A 166 -5.52 -15.53 -7.01
C ASP A 166 -6.37 -14.29 -7.30
N THR A 167 -5.72 -13.18 -7.68
CA THR A 167 -6.43 -11.95 -8.04
C THR A 167 -6.99 -11.92 -9.46
N GLY A 168 -6.85 -13.02 -10.22
CA GLY A 168 -7.36 -13.13 -11.59
C GLY A 168 -6.64 -12.25 -12.61
N ARG A 169 -5.44 -11.74 -12.30
CA ARG A 169 -4.61 -10.98 -13.26
C ARG A 169 -4.01 -11.88 -14.33
N VAL A 170 -3.82 -13.15 -14.00
CA VAL A 170 -3.40 -14.20 -14.92
C VAL A 170 -4.29 -15.43 -14.71
N THR A 171 -4.70 -16.08 -15.80
CA THR A 171 -5.49 -17.31 -15.72
C THR A 171 -4.58 -18.51 -15.46
N THR A 172 -5.10 -19.58 -14.85
CA THR A 172 -4.33 -20.80 -14.57
C THR A 172 -3.82 -21.52 -15.82
N SER A 173 -4.36 -21.20 -17.01
CA SER A 173 -3.88 -21.70 -18.30
C SER A 173 -2.71 -20.90 -18.87
N GLN A 174 -2.41 -19.72 -18.33
CA GLN A 174 -1.34 -18.84 -18.80
C GLN A 174 -0.03 -19.08 -18.06
N THR A 175 1.07 -19.03 -18.80
CA THR A 175 2.43 -19.01 -18.25
C THR A 175 2.82 -17.58 -17.87
N LEU A 176 3.38 -17.40 -16.68
CA LEU A 176 3.93 -16.14 -16.20
C LEU A 176 5.41 -16.05 -16.53
N HIS A 177 5.83 -14.99 -17.20
CA HIS A 177 7.24 -14.64 -17.37
C HIS A 177 7.59 -13.42 -16.52
N PHE A 178 8.57 -13.57 -15.63
CA PHE A 178 9.10 -12.48 -14.81
C PHE A 178 10.43 -11.98 -15.37
N TYR A 179 10.54 -10.68 -15.61
CA TYR A 179 11.77 -9.99 -15.99
C TYR A 179 12.38 -9.31 -14.76
N THR A 180 13.63 -9.66 -14.46
CA THR A 180 14.28 -9.33 -13.19
C THR A 180 15.77 -9.01 -13.40
N LEU A 181 16.46 -8.54 -12.35
CA LEU A 181 17.91 -8.31 -12.39
C LEU A 181 18.73 -9.60 -12.59
N SER A 182 18.18 -10.76 -12.26
CA SER A 182 18.82 -12.06 -12.49
C SER A 182 18.44 -12.68 -13.84
N GLY A 183 17.70 -11.96 -14.68
CA GLY A 183 17.18 -12.44 -15.96
C GLY A 183 15.71 -12.86 -15.89
N GLN A 184 15.30 -13.64 -16.88
CA GLN A 184 13.91 -14.07 -17.05
C GLN A 184 13.63 -15.38 -16.29
N PHE A 185 12.55 -15.42 -15.52
CA PHE A 185 12.00 -16.63 -14.92
C PHE A 185 10.64 -16.95 -15.50
N SER A 186 10.29 -18.23 -15.53
CA SER A 186 8.97 -18.70 -15.97
C SER A 186 8.28 -19.44 -14.83
N THR A 187 7.02 -19.13 -14.58
CA THR A 187 6.18 -19.84 -13.62
C THR A 187 4.90 -20.32 -14.30
N ARG A 188 4.45 -21.51 -13.93
CA ARG A 188 3.22 -22.12 -14.43
C ARG A 188 2.40 -22.62 -13.26
N TYR A 189 1.10 -22.50 -13.39
CA TYR A 189 0.18 -23.13 -12.45
C TYR A 189 0.06 -24.62 -12.77
N PHE A 190 0.20 -25.49 -11.78
CA PHE A 190 -0.02 -26.93 -11.91
C PHE A 190 -1.20 -27.33 -11.01
N TYR A 191 -2.16 -28.04 -11.60
CA TYR A 191 -3.18 -28.82 -10.91
C TYR A 191 -2.93 -30.30 -11.20
#